data_AF-A0A2M9A9L1-F1
#
_entry.id   AF-A0A2M9A9L1-F1
#
_cell.length_a   1.000
_cell.length_b   1.000
_cell.length_c   1.000
_cell.angle_alpha   90.00
_cell.angle_beta   90.00
_cell.angle_gamma   90.00
#
_symmetry.space_group_name_H-M   'P 1'
#
loop_
_entity.id
_entity.type
_entity.pdbx_description
1 polymer ?
#
loop_
_entity_poly.entity_id
_entity_poly.type
_entity_poly.pdbx_seq_one_letter_code
_entity_poly.pdbx_strand_id
1 'polypeptide(L)'
;MYSRKEYLESTDCKKQCLARNNEGLDWNYAIAPKIDRDLHEKLLKIDSSEVLPFIQLLPLISSGYFGTAVEILHGVTAETESLAEVKGWLIASLDEAREV
;
A
#
# COMPACT_ATOMS: atom_id res chain seq x y z
N MET A 1 2.68 8.30 -4.48
CA MET A 1 1.61 9.28 -4.18
C MET A 1 0.70 8.79 -3.01
N TYR A 2 1.30 8.49 -1.86
CA TYR A 2 0.61 8.23 -0.59
C TYR A 2 1.27 8.98 0.59
N SER A 3 2.00 10.06 0.32
CA SER A 3 2.65 10.86 1.36
C SER A 3 1.62 11.70 2.12
N ARG A 4 1.58 11.55 3.46
CA ARG A 4 0.73 12.39 4.33
C ARG A 4 1.04 13.88 4.15
N LYS A 5 2.33 14.22 3.94
CA LYS A 5 2.77 15.59 3.68
C LYS A 5 2.13 16.16 2.42
N GLU A 6 2.16 15.42 1.31
CA GLU A 6 1.50 15.86 0.06
C GLU A 6 -0.01 16.05 0.23
N TYR A 7 -0.67 15.23 1.06
CA TYR A 7 -2.09 15.37 1.35
C TYR A 7 -2.40 16.58 2.24
N LEU A 8 -1.54 16.89 3.21
CA LEU A 8 -1.64 18.09 4.05
C LEU A 8 -1.36 19.37 3.26
N GLU A 9 -0.43 19.33 2.31
CA GLU A 9 -0.05 20.45 1.44
C GLU A 9 -0.94 20.58 0.19
N SER A 10 -1.83 19.62 -0.07
CA SER A 10 -2.74 19.63 -1.22
C SER A 10 -3.76 20.77 -1.13
N THR A 11 -4.10 21.42 -2.24
CA THR A 11 -5.20 22.41 -2.30
C THR A 11 -6.60 21.77 -2.36
N ASP A 12 -6.67 20.44 -2.47
CA ASP A 12 -7.91 19.68 -2.43
C ASP A 12 -8.38 19.51 -0.98
N CYS A 13 -9.46 20.21 -0.63
CA CYS A 13 -10.05 20.18 0.71
C CYS A 13 -10.40 18.75 1.17
N LYS A 14 -10.78 17.85 0.26
CA LYS A 14 -11.06 16.45 0.61
C LYS A 14 -9.80 15.71 1.03
N LYS A 15 -8.67 15.95 0.35
CA LYS A 15 -7.37 15.36 0.71
C LYS A 15 -6.83 15.91 2.03
N GLN A 16 -6.94 17.22 2.24
CA GLN A 16 -6.57 17.84 3.52
C GLN A 16 -7.42 17.33 4.68
N CYS A 17 -8.75 17.22 4.51
CA CYS A 17 -9.65 16.68 5.53
C CYS A 17 -9.30 15.23 5.90
N LEU A 18 -8.97 14.40 4.90
CA LEU A 18 -8.53 13.02 5.13
C LEU A 18 -7.20 12.94 5.88
N ALA A 19 -6.26 13.87 5.65
CA ALA A 19 -5.00 13.88 6.39
C ALA A 19 -5.13 14.48 7.80
N ARG A 20 -5.97 15.51 7.98
CA ARG A 20 -6.20 16.19 9.26
C ARG A 20 -7.04 15.38 10.24
N ASN A 21 -8.09 14.70 9.77
CA ASN A 21 -8.99 13.93 10.64
C ASN A 21 -8.36 12.63 11.19
N ASN A 22 -7.22 12.22 10.64
CA ASN A 22 -6.51 10.99 11.02
C ASN A 22 -5.17 11.30 11.72
N GLU A 23 -5.07 12.47 12.35
CA GLU A 23 -4.04 12.76 13.35
C GLU A 23 -4.38 12.02 14.64
N GLY A 24 -3.65 10.94 14.93
CA GLY A 24 -3.80 10.15 16.17
C GLY A 24 -4.69 8.91 16.07
N LEU A 25 -5.47 8.75 15.00
CA LEU A 25 -5.99 7.46 14.52
C LEU A 25 -5.11 7.06 13.35
N ASP A 26 -4.18 6.13 13.60
CA ASP A 26 -3.04 5.76 12.75
C ASP A 26 -3.30 6.04 11.26
N TRP A 27 -2.55 7.00 10.69
CA TRP A 27 -2.57 7.32 9.26
C TRP A 27 -2.54 6.05 8.39
N ASN A 28 -1.88 5.00 8.89
CA ASN A 28 -1.85 3.68 8.31
C ASN A 28 -3.24 3.06 8.11
N TYR A 29 -4.15 3.13 9.10
CA TYR A 29 -5.53 2.64 8.94
C TYR A 29 -6.36 3.47 7.97
N ALA A 30 -6.04 4.76 7.80
CA ALA A 30 -6.75 5.62 6.87
C ALA A 30 -6.33 5.39 5.41
N ILE A 31 -5.05 5.06 5.18
CA ILE A 31 -4.49 4.85 3.84
C ILE A 31 -4.55 3.38 3.40
N ALA A 32 -4.58 2.44 4.35
CA ALA A 32 -4.65 1.00 4.12
C ALA A 32 -5.74 0.56 3.11
N PRO A 33 -7.02 1.00 3.22
CA PRO A 33 -8.05 0.60 2.26
C PRO A 33 -7.80 1.07 0.83
N LYS A 34 -7.07 2.18 0.64
CA LYS A 34 -6.72 2.67 -0.70
C LYS A 34 -5.61 1.83 -1.32
N ILE A 35 -4.58 1.52 -0.54
CA ILE A 35 -3.47 0.67 -0.99
C ILE A 35 -3.99 -0.73 -1.30
N ASP A 36 -4.86 -1.29 -0.46
CA ASP A 36 -5.48 -2.60 -0.67
C ASP A 36 -6.31 -2.67 -1.97
N ARG A 37 -7.13 -1.65 -2.24
CA ARG A 37 -7.88 -1.54 -3.50
C ARG A 37 -6.95 -1.46 -4.70
N ASP A 38 -5.95 -0.58 -4.66
CA ASP A 38 -5.05 -0.34 -5.79
C ASP A 38 -4.17 -1.58 -6.05
N LEU A 39 -3.82 -2.34 -5.00
CA LEU A 39 -3.17 -3.64 -5.10
C LEU A 39 -4.08 -4.66 -5.79
N HIS A 40 -5.34 -4.79 -5.35
CA HIS A 40 -6.31 -5.68 -6.00
C HIS A 40 -6.47 -5.37 -7.50
N GLU A 41 -6.61 -4.11 -7.88
CA GLU A 41 -6.73 -3.70 -9.29
C GLU A 41 -5.51 -4.09 -10.13
N LYS A 42 -4.32 -4.06 -9.55
CA LYS A 42 -3.07 -4.48 -10.21
C LYS A 42 -2.98 -5.99 -10.33
N LEU A 43 -3.33 -6.72 -9.27
CA LEU A 43 -3.31 -8.19 -9.25
C LEU A 43 -4.36 -8.81 -10.17
N LEU A 44 -5.48 -8.13 -10.46
CA LEU A 44 -6.48 -8.58 -11.44
C LEU A 44 -5.91 -8.83 -12.84
N LYS A 45 -4.76 -8.23 -13.17
CA LYS A 45 -4.09 -8.38 -14.47
C LYS A 45 -3.06 -9.51 -14.49
N ILE A 46 -2.85 -10.18 -13.36
CA ILE A 46 -1.86 -11.24 -13.17
C ILE A 46 -2.59 -12.59 -13.08
N ASP A 47 -1.94 -13.66 -13.54
CA ASP A 47 -2.49 -15.00 -13.40
C ASP A 47 -2.63 -15.39 -11.92
N SER A 48 -3.78 -15.96 -11.56
CA SER A 48 -4.09 -16.32 -10.17
C SER A 48 -3.06 -17.25 -9.49
N SER A 49 -2.36 -18.08 -10.26
CA SER A 49 -1.31 -18.97 -9.74
C SER A 49 -0.07 -18.20 -9.25
N GLU A 50 0.19 -17.01 -9.81
CA GLU A 50 1.31 -16.14 -9.47
C GLU A 50 0.99 -15.18 -8.32
N VAL A 51 -0.30 -15.02 -7.98
CA VAL A 51 -0.78 -14.10 -6.94
C VAL A 51 -0.75 -14.73 -5.53
N LEU A 52 -0.66 -16.07 -5.44
CA LEU A 52 -0.62 -16.81 -4.17
C LEU A 52 0.39 -16.25 -3.13
N PRO A 53 1.62 -15.83 -3.50
CA PRO A 53 2.58 -15.27 -2.55
C PRO A 53 2.11 -13.98 -1.86
N PHE A 54 1.13 -13.27 -2.44
CA PHE A 54 0.61 -12.01 -1.92
C PHE A 54 -0.55 -12.19 -0.93
N ILE A 55 -1.11 -13.39 -0.79
CA ILE A 55 -2.28 -13.63 0.08
C ILE A 55 -1.99 -13.24 1.53
N GLN A 56 -0.79 -13.55 2.02
CA GLN A 56 -0.37 -13.22 3.39
C GLN A 56 -0.17 -11.71 3.61
N LEU A 57 -0.04 -10.92 2.54
CA LEU A 57 0.18 -9.47 2.60
C LEU A 57 -1.14 -8.69 2.75
N LEU A 58 -2.23 -9.18 2.14
CA LEU A 58 -3.54 -8.54 2.18
C LEU A 58 -4.04 -8.19 3.61
N PRO A 59 -4.01 -9.12 4.60
CA PRO A 59 -4.43 -8.78 5.96
C PRO A 59 -3.51 -7.77 6.64
N LEU A 60 -2.21 -7.76 6.32
CA LEU A 60 -1.24 -6.81 6.89
C LEU A 60 -1.44 -5.41 6.34
N ILE A 61 -1.66 -5.30 5.02
CA ILE A 61 -1.92 -4.03 4.34
C ILE A 61 -3.24 -3.43 4.84
N SER A 62 -4.31 -4.22 4.86
CA SER A 62 -5.63 -3.73 5.33
C SER A 62 -5.63 -3.32 6.79
N SER A 63 -4.74 -3.89 7.60
CA SER A 63 -4.57 -3.56 9.03
C SER A 63 -3.47 -2.51 9.30
N GLY A 64 -2.89 -1.89 8.26
CA GLY A 64 -1.90 -0.83 8.45
C GLY A 64 -0.50 -1.28 8.90
N TYR A 65 -0.21 -2.59 8.93
CA TYR A 65 1.10 -3.15 9.32
C TYR A 65 2.10 -3.08 8.15
N PHE A 66 2.37 -1.88 7.65
CA PHE A 66 3.17 -1.68 6.44
C PHE A 66 4.62 -2.13 6.58
N GLY A 67 5.25 -1.92 7.75
CA GLY A 67 6.62 -2.38 7.99
C GLY A 67 6.76 -3.90 7.84
N THR A 68 5.89 -4.66 8.50
CA THR A 68 5.86 -6.12 8.41
C THR A 68 5.52 -6.59 7.00
N ALA A 69 4.58 -5.91 6.31
CA ALA A 69 4.27 -6.22 4.92
C ALA A 69 5.48 -6.04 4.00
N VAL A 70 6.26 -4.97 4.15
CA VAL A 70 7.48 -4.71 3.36
C VAL A 70 8.54 -5.79 3.60
N GLU A 71 8.79 -6.18 4.85
CA GLU A 71 9.74 -7.25 5.19
C GLU A 71 9.38 -8.59 4.50
N ILE A 72 8.10 -8.96 4.53
CA ILE A 72 7.62 -10.17 3.86
C ILE A 72 7.73 -10.02 2.34
N LEU A 73 7.38 -8.86 1.78
CA LEU A 73 7.51 -8.57 0.35
C LEU A 73 8.94 -8.78 -0.16
N HIS A 74 9.95 -8.34 0.61
CA HIS A 74 11.35 -8.53 0.21
C HIS A 74 11.70 -10.00 0.02
N GLY A 75 11.12 -10.91 0.82
CA GLY A 75 11.28 -12.36 0.70
C GLY A 75 10.49 -13.04 -0.43
N VAL A 76 9.50 -12.38 -1.02
CA VAL A 76 8.70 -12.96 -2.13
C VAL A 76 9.48 -12.91 -3.44
N THR A 77 9.70 -14.05 -4.08
CA THR A 77 10.30 -14.09 -5.43
C THR A 77 9.28 -13.69 -6.49
N ALA A 78 9.64 -12.77 -7.37
CA ALA A 78 8.81 -12.39 -8.52
C ALA A 78 9.33 -13.13 -9.76
N GLU A 79 8.61 -14.18 -10.19
CA GLU A 79 9.02 -15.02 -11.33
C GLU A 79 8.71 -14.36 -12.68
N THR A 80 7.74 -13.43 -12.71
CA THR A 80 7.34 -12.68 -13.90
C THR A 80 7.60 -11.18 -13.76
N GLU A 81 7.79 -10.52 -14.90
CA GLU A 81 8.01 -9.07 -14.97
C GLU A 81 6.81 -8.29 -14.43
N SER A 82 5.59 -8.71 -14.74
CA SER A 82 4.35 -8.14 -14.21
C SER A 82 4.28 -8.21 -12.68
N LEU A 83 4.67 -9.35 -12.11
CA LEU A 83 4.70 -9.52 -10.65
C LEU A 83 5.82 -8.69 -10.00
N ALA A 84 6.96 -8.55 -10.68
CA ALA A 84 8.06 -7.71 -10.23
C ALA A 84 7.68 -6.22 -10.21
N GLU A 85 6.93 -5.75 -11.21
CA GLU A 85 6.38 -4.39 -11.24
C GLU A 85 5.40 -4.15 -10.09
N VAL A 86 4.48 -5.09 -9.84
CA VAL A 86 3.53 -4.97 -8.72
C VAL A 86 4.25 -5.00 -7.38
N LYS A 87 5.25 -5.88 -7.22
CA LYS A 87 6.10 -5.94 -6.04
C LYS A 87 6.81 -4.60 -5.81
N GLY A 88 7.44 -4.03 -6.83
CA GLY A 88 8.16 -2.75 -6.74
C GLY A 88 7.22 -1.59 -6.39
N TRP A 89 6.06 -1.52 -7.05
CA TRP A 89 5.04 -0.52 -6.73
C TRP A 89 4.55 -0.65 -5.28
N LEU A 90 4.33 -1.86 -4.80
CA LEU A 90 3.80 -2.10 -3.46
C LEU A 90 4.81 -1.72 -2.38
N ILE A 91 6.10 -2.04 -2.55
CA ILE A 91 7.18 -1.61 -1.63
C ILE A 91 7.19 -0.07 -1.55
N ALA A 92 7.27 0.61 -2.69
CA ALA A 92 7.30 2.07 -2.72
C ALA A 92 6.07 2.70 -2.06
N SER A 93 4.88 2.13 -2.30
CA SER A 93 3.62 2.63 -1.74
C SER A 93 3.55 2.46 -0.22
N LEU A 94 4.06 1.34 0.31
CA LEU A 94 4.09 1.06 1.74
C LEU A 94 5.16 1.89 2.47
N ASP A 95 6.33 2.09 1.85
CA ASP A 95 7.37 2.96 2.41
C ASP A 95 6.93 4.42 2.46
N GLU A 96 6.33 4.95 1.39
CA GLU A 96 5.75 6.30 1.38
C GLU A 96 4.66 6.49 2.45
N ALA A 97 3.85 5.45 2.69
CA ALA A 97 2.81 5.49 3.69
C ALA A 97 3.38 5.47 5.13
N ARG A 98 4.58 4.87 5.33
CA ARG A 98 5.27 4.75 6.63
C ARG A 98 6.14 5.95 7.00
N GLU A 99 6.67 6.72 6.04
CA GLU A 99 7.58 7.87 6.30
C GLU A 99 6.91 9.09 6.98
N VAL A 100 6.08 8.89 8.01
CA VAL A 100 5.35 9.95 8.73
C VAL A 100 5.50 9.84 10.23
#